data_AF-A0A955Q5E9-F1
#
_entry.id   AF-A0A955Q5E9-F1
#
_cell.length_a   1.000
_cell.length_b   1.000
_cell.length_c   1.000
_cell.angle_alpha   90.00
_cell.angle_beta   90.00
_cell.angle_gamma   90.00
#
_symmetry.space_group_name_H-M   'P 1'
#
loop_
_entity.id
_entity.type
_entity.pdbx_description
1 polymer ?
#
loop_
_entity_poly.entity_id
_entity_poly.type
_entity_poly.pdbx_seq_one_letter_code
_entity_poly.pdbx_strand_id
1 'polypeptide(L)'
;MFYEKLLPALGFTQETGIEGWVTYEAAGTDGATEFFGVTESPQHVPNENRIAFGADSIRKVDRLAAIAIQAYARNVEGPVYEERGYYAVFFEDPSGNRLEICYRECP
;
A
#
# COMPACT_ATOMS: atom_id res chain seq x y z
N MET A 1 -11.06 -0.69 8.30
CA MET A 1 -10.15 0.46 8.23
C MET A 1 -9.27 0.38 6.98
N PHE A 2 -8.63 1.48 6.56
CA PHE A 2 -7.91 1.60 5.28
C PHE A 2 -6.97 0.42 4.95
N TYR A 3 -6.08 0.09 5.91
CA TYR A 3 -5.10 -0.98 5.75
C TYR A 3 -5.72 -2.38 5.67
N GLU A 4 -6.85 -2.63 6.32
CA GLU A 4 -7.58 -3.91 6.24
C GLU A 4 -8.15 -4.18 4.83
N LYS A 5 -8.40 -3.13 4.03
CA LYS A 5 -8.83 -3.28 2.64
C LYS A 5 -7.65 -3.37 1.68
N LEU A 6 -6.64 -2.53 1.90
CA LEU A 6 -5.52 -2.37 0.97
C LEU A 6 -4.50 -3.52 1.10
N LEU A 7 -4.11 -3.90 2.31
CA LEU A 7 -3.04 -4.87 2.54
C LEU A 7 -3.38 -6.28 2.02
N PRO A 8 -4.60 -6.83 2.24
CA PRO A 8 -4.97 -8.09 1.61
C PRO A 8 -4.99 -8.04 0.08
N ALA A 9 -5.36 -6.90 -0.50
CA ALA A 9 -5.33 -6.72 -1.96
C ALA A 9 -3.91 -6.67 -2.52
N LEU A 10 -2.95 -6.17 -1.73
CA LEU A 10 -1.53 -6.17 -2.02
C LEU A 10 -0.87 -7.55 -1.82
N GLY A 11 -1.56 -8.50 -1.19
CA GLY A 11 -1.06 -9.85 -0.95
C GLY A 11 -0.64 -10.13 0.49
N PHE A 12 -0.71 -9.13 1.38
CA PHE A 12 -0.49 -9.31 2.81
C PHE A 12 -1.78 -9.80 3.48
N THR A 13 -1.98 -11.11 3.54
CA THR A 13 -3.27 -11.73 3.90
C THR A 13 -3.30 -12.31 5.30
N GLN A 14 -2.15 -12.46 5.97
CA GLN A 14 -2.08 -13.03 7.32
C GLN A 14 -1.98 -11.91 8.35
N GLU A 15 -3.04 -11.69 9.11
CA GLU A 15 -3.05 -10.75 10.24
C GLU A 15 -2.33 -11.38 11.45
N THR A 16 -1.30 -10.72 11.97
CA THR A 16 -0.56 -11.20 13.15
C THR A 16 -0.94 -10.36 14.36
N GLY A 17 -1.98 -10.78 15.08
CA GLY A 17 -2.56 -9.99 16.17
C GLY A 17 -1.61 -9.74 17.34
N ILE A 18 -0.95 -8.57 17.35
CA ILE A 18 -0.46 -7.93 18.57
C ILE A 18 -1.44 -6.80 18.88
N GLU A 19 -2.00 -6.78 20.08
CA GLU A 19 -2.98 -5.78 20.50
C GLU A 19 -2.40 -4.35 20.32
N GLY A 20 -3.09 -3.52 19.51
CA GLY A 20 -2.66 -2.16 19.15
C GLY A 20 -1.83 -2.04 17.86
N TRP A 21 -1.58 -3.14 17.15
CA TRP A 21 -0.80 -3.16 15.92
C TRP A 21 -1.63 -3.77 14.78
N VAL A 22 -1.56 -3.12 13.61
CA VAL A 22 -2.12 -3.66 12.37
C VAL A 22 -0.95 -4.21 11.56
N THR A 23 -0.74 -5.51 11.63
CA THR A 23 0.39 -6.18 10.99
C THR A 23 -0.10 -7.26 10.04
N TYR A 24 0.40 -7.21 8.81
CA TYR A 24 0.08 -8.20 7.79
C TYR A 24 1.35 -8.79 7.17
N GLU A 25 1.30 -10.09 6.91
CA GLU A 25 2.35 -10.85 6.26
C GLU A 25 1.89 -11.34 4.88
N ALA A 26 2.80 -11.32 3.90
CA ALA A 26 2.58 -11.97 2.61
C ALA A 26 2.58 -13.49 2.78
N ALA A 27 1.64 -14.18 2.14
CA ALA A 27 1.57 -15.63 2.18
C ALA A 27 2.72 -16.25 1.35
N GLY A 28 3.60 -17.01 2.01
CA GLY A 28 4.68 -17.77 1.38
C GLY A 28 4.64 -19.25 1.76
N THR A 29 5.09 -20.12 0.86
CA THR A 29 5.11 -21.59 1.07
C THR A 29 6.14 -22.05 2.11
N ASP A 30 7.11 -21.20 2.45
CA ASP A 30 8.19 -21.46 3.42
C ASP A 30 8.18 -20.47 4.61
N GLY A 31 7.02 -19.84 4.89
CA GLY A 31 6.86 -18.77 5.88
C GLY A 31 6.63 -17.40 5.22
N ALA A 32 6.38 -16.38 6.04
CA ALA A 32 6.17 -15.01 5.57
C ALA A 32 7.47 -14.44 4.99
N THR A 33 7.48 -14.12 3.70
CA THR A 33 8.64 -13.49 3.04
C THR A 33 8.67 -11.98 3.21
N GLU A 34 7.51 -11.36 3.45
CA GLU A 34 7.35 -9.91 3.54
C GLU A 34 6.34 -9.56 4.64
N PHE A 35 6.63 -8.49 5.39
CA PHE A 35 5.84 -8.02 6.52
C PHE A 35 5.62 -6.51 6.43
N PHE A 36 4.40 -6.06 6.69
CA PHE A 36 4.07 -4.65 6.80
C PHE A 36 3.26 -4.40 8.08
N GLY A 37 3.74 -3.48 8.91
CA GLY A 37 3.13 -3.14 10.20
C GLY A 37 2.85 -1.65 10.33
N VAL A 38 1.67 -1.32 10.85
CA VAL A 38 1.26 0.03 11.21
C VAL A 38 0.86 0.05 12.68
N THR A 39 1.40 1.02 13.42
CA THR A 39 1.03 1.27 14.81
C THR A 39 0.19 2.52 14.89
N GLU A 40 -0.98 2.43 15.50
CA GLU A 40 -1.80 3.61 15.74
C GLU A 40 -1.17 4.48 16.84
N SER A 41 -1.09 5.78 16.59
CA SER A 41 -0.64 6.75 17.58
C SER A 41 -1.54 7.99 17.54
N PRO A 42 -2.16 8.40 18.66
CA PRO A 42 -2.96 9.62 18.71
C PRO A 42 -2.16 10.89 18.46
N GLN A 43 -0.83 10.83 18.57
CA GLN A 43 0.09 11.94 18.29
C GLN A 43 0.79 11.80 16.93
N HIS A 44 0.31 10.90 16.06
CA HIS A 44 0.88 10.71 14.75
C HIS A 44 0.84 12.01 13.92
N VAL A 45 1.98 12.35 13.34
CA VAL A 45 2.14 13.44 12.37
C VAL A 45 2.83 12.84 11.14
N PRO A 46 2.21 12.89 9.95
CA PRO A 46 2.86 12.41 8.73
C PRO A 46 4.06 13.28 8.40
N ASN A 47 5.05 12.70 7.73
CA ASN A 47 6.24 13.41 7.25
C ASN A 47 6.38 13.26 5.73
N GLU A 48 7.54 13.65 5.19
CA GLU A 48 7.75 13.63 3.74
C GLU A 48 7.97 12.24 3.14
N ASN A 49 8.21 11.22 3.98
CA ASN A 49 8.47 9.84 3.56
C ASN A 49 7.28 9.27 2.77
N ARG A 50 7.59 8.46 1.75
CA ARG A 50 6.65 7.73 0.94
C ARG A 50 7.01 6.24 0.91
N ILE A 51 6.01 5.39 1.17
CA ILE A 51 6.17 3.93 1.09
C ILE A 51 5.60 3.43 -0.24
N ALA A 52 6.40 2.64 -0.96
CA ALA A 52 6.08 2.13 -2.28
C ALA A 52 5.75 0.65 -2.28
N PHE A 53 4.64 0.27 -2.92
CA PHE A 53 4.28 -1.12 -3.16
C PHE A 53 4.40 -1.48 -4.64
N GLY A 54 5.11 -2.57 -4.93
CA GLY A 54 5.26 -3.09 -6.29
C GLY A 54 4.03 -3.87 -6.76
N ALA A 55 3.56 -3.57 -7.97
CA ALA A 55 2.57 -4.34 -8.71
C ALA A 55 3.23 -5.05 -9.89
N ASP A 56 2.67 -6.21 -10.28
CA ASP A 56 3.15 -7.04 -11.39
C ASP A 56 2.67 -6.57 -12.78
N SER A 57 1.75 -5.61 -12.82
CA SER A 57 1.15 -5.11 -14.05
C SER A 57 0.47 -3.76 -13.84
N ILE A 58 0.35 -2.98 -14.93
CA ILE A 58 -0.42 -1.73 -14.93
C ILE A 58 -1.87 -1.93 -14.50
N ARG A 59 -2.50 -3.05 -14.91
CA ARG A 59 -3.87 -3.40 -14.52
C ARG A 59 -4.00 -3.64 -13.01
N LYS A 60 -2.96 -4.17 -12.38
CA LYS A 60 -2.92 -4.35 -10.92
C LYS A 60 -2.78 -3.01 -10.21
N VAL A 61 -2.01 -2.06 -10.77
CA VAL A 61 -1.97 -0.66 -10.27
C VAL A 61 -3.37 -0.05 -10.31
N ASP A 62 -4.07 -0.11 -11.44
CA ASP A 62 -5.44 0.43 -11.58
C ASP A 62 -6.41 -0.17 -10.56
N ARG A 63 -6.38 -1.50 -10.44
CA ARG A 63 -7.24 -2.22 -9.49
C ARG A 63 -6.97 -1.80 -8.05
N LEU A 64 -5.69 -1.71 -7.67
CA LEU A 64 -5.30 -1.33 -6.31
C LEU A 64 -5.60 0.14 -6.02
N ALA A 65 -5.45 1.03 -6.99
CA ALA A 65 -5.86 2.43 -6.89
C ALA A 65 -7.35 2.55 -6.56
N ALA A 66 -8.21 1.79 -7.28
CA ALA A 66 -9.64 1.76 -7.01
C ALA A 66 -9.96 1.26 -5.60
N ILE A 67 -9.23 0.25 -5.09
CA ILE A 67 -9.38 -0.26 -3.72
C ILE A 67 -8.97 0.79 -2.70
N ALA A 68 -7.84 1.49 -2.91
CA ALA A 68 -7.39 2.57 -2.04
C ALA A 68 -8.43 3.70 -1.96
N ILE A 69 -9.00 4.12 -3.09
CA ILE A 69 -10.08 5.13 -3.14
C ILE A 69 -11.32 4.66 -2.37
N GLN A 70 -11.76 3.42 -2.58
CA GLN A 70 -12.88 2.82 -1.84
C GLN A 70 -12.60 2.62 -0.34
N ALA A 71 -11.32 2.67 0.05
CA ALA A 71 -10.85 2.62 1.42
C ALA A 71 -10.64 4.02 2.03
N TYR A 72 -11.05 5.08 1.33
CA TYR A 72 -10.92 6.49 1.73
C TYR A 72 -9.49 7.04 1.68
N ALA A 73 -8.68 6.60 0.69
CA ALA A 73 -7.46 7.30 0.33
C ALA A 73 -7.71 8.78 0.05
N ARG A 74 -6.76 9.63 0.42
CA ARG A 74 -6.78 11.08 0.21
C ARG A 74 -5.70 11.49 -0.80
N ASN A 75 -5.81 12.71 -1.33
CA ASN A 75 -4.82 13.32 -2.22
C ASN A 75 -4.33 12.36 -3.33
N VAL A 76 -5.28 11.72 -4.02
CA VAL A 76 -4.98 10.71 -5.03
C VAL A 76 -4.55 11.37 -6.34
N GLU A 77 -3.37 11.02 -6.82
CA GLU A 77 -2.78 11.49 -8.07
C GLU A 77 -2.45 10.28 -8.97
N GLY A 78 -2.93 10.30 -10.21
CA GLY A 78 -2.81 9.17 -11.14
C GLY A 78 -3.98 8.18 -11.07
N PRO A 79 -3.83 6.95 -11.60
CA PRO A 79 -2.57 6.37 -12.09
C PRO A 79 -2.05 7.00 -13.39
N VAL A 80 -0.75 7.25 -13.49
CA VAL A 80 -0.07 7.85 -14.66
C VAL A 80 1.31 7.23 -14.89
N TYR A 81 1.86 7.42 -16.08
CA TYR A 81 3.28 7.19 -16.33
C TYR A 81 4.09 8.38 -15.80
N GLU A 82 4.83 8.16 -14.72
CA GLU A 82 5.73 9.16 -14.14
C GLU A 82 7.01 9.28 -14.97
N GLU A 83 7.51 8.14 -15.46
CA GLU A 83 8.62 8.04 -16.40
C GLU A 83 8.42 6.82 -17.30
N ARG A 84 9.31 6.64 -18.29
CA ARG A 84 9.25 5.50 -19.20
C ARG A 84 9.46 4.21 -18.42
N GLY A 85 8.47 3.32 -18.45
CA GLY A 85 8.52 2.04 -17.74
C GLY A 85 8.12 2.13 -16.26
N TYR A 86 7.64 3.29 -15.79
CA TYR A 86 7.18 3.47 -14.41
C TYR A 86 5.74 4.02 -14.40
N TYR A 87 4.79 3.15 -14.06
CA TYR A 87 3.37 3.48 -14.00
C TYR A 87 2.91 3.42 -12.55
N ALA A 88 2.41 4.53 -11.99
CA ALA A 88 2.12 4.62 -10.57
C ALA A 88 0.89 5.46 -10.24
N VAL A 89 0.36 5.19 -9.04
CA VAL A 89 -0.61 6.05 -8.34
C VAL A 89 -0.01 6.48 -7.02
N PHE A 90 -0.21 7.74 -6.66
CA PHE A 90 0.24 8.33 -5.41
C PHE A 90 -0.98 8.73 -4.59
N PHE A 91 -0.94 8.51 -3.28
CA PHE A 91 -2.05 8.86 -2.40
C PHE A 91 -1.59 8.97 -0.95
N GLU A 92 -2.48 9.45 -0.11
CA GLU A 92 -2.32 9.43 1.34
C GLU A 92 -3.31 8.46 1.98
N ASP A 93 -2.89 7.80 3.06
CA ASP A 93 -3.82 7.14 3.97
C ASP A 93 -4.68 8.17 4.73
N PRO A 94 -5.70 7.74 5.50
CA PRO A 94 -6.54 8.65 6.29
C PRO A 94 -5.78 9.50 7.31
N SER A 95 -4.57 9.08 7.73
CA SER A 95 -3.69 9.78 8.66
C SER A 95 -2.70 10.73 7.98
N GLY A 96 -2.56 10.65 6.65
CA GLY A 96 -1.71 11.52 5.82
C GLY A 96 -0.37 10.90 5.44
N ASN A 97 -0.14 9.63 5.78
CA ASN A 97 1.07 8.94 5.32
C ASN A 97 1.03 8.79 3.81
N ARG A 98 2.11 9.20 3.15
CA ARG A 98 2.22 9.12 1.69
C ARG A 98 2.56 7.70 1.28
N LEU A 99 1.79 7.19 0.33
CA LEU A 99 1.92 5.86 -0.21
C LEU A 99 1.96 5.95 -1.75
N GLU A 100 2.56 4.96 -2.39
CA GLU A 100 2.45 4.75 -3.83
C GLU A 100 2.29 3.28 -4.16
N ILE A 101 1.66 3.02 -5.30
CA ILE A 101 1.59 1.69 -5.91
C ILE A 101 2.12 1.84 -7.33
N CYS A 102 3.18 1.11 -7.65
CA CYS A 102 3.89 1.25 -8.91
C CYS A 102 4.04 -0.10 -9.62
N TYR A 103 3.89 -0.08 -10.95
CA TYR A 103 4.46 -1.07 -11.84
C TYR A 103 5.75 -0.50 -12.43
N ARG A 104 6.86 -1.21 -12.26
CA ARG A 104 8.13 -0.89 -12.90
C ARG A 104 8.48 -2.00 -13.89
N GLU A 105 8.85 -1.63 -15.10
CA GLU A 105 9.50 -2.57 -16.01
C GLU A 105 10.83 -2.99 -15.38
N CYS A 106 11.07 -4.31 -15.32
CA CYS A 106 12.34 -4.82 -14.82
C CYS A 106 13.46 -4.33 -15.76
N PRO A 107 14.55 -3.72 -15.24
CA PRO A 107 15.68 -3.33 -16.07
C PRO A 107 16.32 -4.53 -16.79
#